data_AF-A0A9E3Q834-F1
#
_entry.id   AF-A0A9E3Q834-F1
#
_cell.length_a   1.000
_cell.length_b   1.000
_cell.length_c   1.000
_cell.angle_alpha   90.00
_cell.angle_beta   90.00
_cell.angle_gamma   90.00
#
_symmetry.space_group_name_H-M   'P 1'
#
loop_
_entity.id
_entity.type
_entity.pdbx_description
1 polymer ?
#
loop_
_entity_poly.entity_id
_entity_poly.type
_entity_poly.pdbx_seq_one_letter_code
_entity_poly.pdbx_strand_id
1 'polypeptide(L)'
;MHVGLEHYLLVSAGLFCLGLLGVILRRNLLILYMGLELMLNASNLALVAFSRFLNLVNGQVMVFFIITVAAAEVAVGLAIIVALYRRRQTAQVGDLASLKF
;
A
#
# COMPACT_ATOMS: atom_id res chain seq x y z
N MET A 1 -28.75 -12.40 -4.55
CA MET A 1 -27.78 -11.34 -4.19
C MET A 1 -27.16 -10.83 -5.48
N HIS A 2 -27.46 -9.60 -5.89
CA HIS A 2 -26.78 -8.96 -7.01
C HIS A 2 -25.49 -8.32 -6.48
N VAL A 3 -24.33 -8.81 -6.91
CA VAL A 3 -23.04 -8.20 -6.56
C VAL A 3 -22.92 -6.91 -7.37
N GLY A 4 -23.08 -5.77 -6.69
CA GLY A 4 -23.02 -4.42 -7.27
C GLY A 4 -21.74 -3.65 -6.87
N LEU A 5 -21.61 -2.43 -7.38
CA LEU A 5 -20.47 -1.53 -7.09
C LEU A 5 -20.20 -1.38 -5.59
N GLU A 6 -21.25 -1.23 -4.79
CA GLU A 6 -21.14 -1.05 -3.32
C GLU A 6 -20.38 -2.17 -2.63
N HIS A 7 -20.52 -3.43 -3.10
CA HIS A 7 -19.85 -4.57 -2.50
C HIS A 7 -18.33 -4.48 -2.70
N TYR A 8 -17.90 -4.06 -3.90
CA TYR A 8 -16.48 -3.84 -4.20
C TYR A 8 -15.90 -2.67 -3.43
N LEU A 9 -16.67 -1.59 -3.27
CA LEU A 9 -16.24 -0.42 -2.49
C LEU A 9 -16.12 -0.74 -1.01
N LEU A 10 -17.03 -1.54 -0.44
CA LEU A 10 -16.92 -2.00 0.95
C LEU A 10 -15.67 -2.85 1.18
N VAL A 11 -15.37 -3.78 0.27
CA VAL A 11 -14.13 -4.58 0.35
C VAL A 11 -12.89 -3.70 0.22
N SER A 12 -12.87 -2.78 -0.74
CA SER A 12 -11.78 -1.81 -0.91
C SER A 12 -11.57 -0.97 0.35
N ALA A 13 -12.64 -0.39 0.90
CA ALA A 13 -12.56 0.39 2.14
C ALA A 13 -12.05 -0.47 3.32
N GLY A 14 -12.54 -1.70 3.46
CA GLY A 14 -12.08 -2.63 4.48
C GLY A 14 -10.57 -2.94 4.37
N LEU A 15 -10.09 -3.26 3.16
CA LEU A 15 -8.67 -3.52 2.91
C LEU A 15 -7.81 -2.27 3.16
N PHE A 16 -8.29 -1.09 2.76
CA PHE A 16 -7.59 0.17 3.00
C PHE A 16 -7.45 0.45 4.50
N CYS A 17 -8.53 0.28 5.27
CA CYS A 17 -8.50 0.43 6.71
C CYS A 17 -7.57 -0.59 7.38
N LEU A 18 -7.54 -1.84 6.93
CA LEU A 18 -6.61 -2.85 7.45
C LEU A 18 -5.15 -2.49 7.15
N GLY A 19 -4.87 -2.00 5.94
CA GLY A 19 -3.54 -1.49 5.59
C GLY A 19 -3.13 -0.30 6.45
N LEU A 20 -4.05 0.66 6.66
CA LEU A 20 -3.84 1.83 7.52
C LEU A 20 -3.57 1.43 8.97
N LEU A 21 -4.33 0.49 9.52
CA LEU A 21 -4.08 -0.07 10.86
C LEU A 21 -2.71 -0.76 10.92
N GLY A 22 -2.33 -1.47 9.86
CA GLY A 22 -0.98 -2.03 9.71
C GLY A 22 0.11 -0.97 9.81
N VAL A 23 -0.05 0.16 9.10
CA VAL A 23 0.91 1.28 9.11
C VAL A 23 1.00 1.93 10.48
N ILE A 24 -0.13 2.19 11.16
CA ILE A 24 -0.15 2.90 12.44
C ILE A 24 0.35 2.02 13.60
N LEU A 25 -0.06 0.75 13.65
CA LEU A 25 0.18 -0.12 14.80
C LEU A 25 1.56 -0.77 14.79
N ARG A 26 2.23 -0.85 13.64
CA ARG A 26 3.44 -1.65 13.47
C ARG A 26 4.68 -0.78 13.54
N ARG A 27 5.64 -1.23 14.33
CA ARG A 27 6.96 -0.58 14.49
C ARG A 27 8.03 -1.16 13.58
N ASN A 28 7.76 -2.29 12.93
CA ASN A 28 8.68 -2.92 12.00
C ASN A 28 8.48 -2.30 10.60
N LEU A 29 9.56 -1.76 10.03
CA LEU A 29 9.57 -1.13 8.71
C LEU A 29 9.00 -2.04 7.62
N LEU A 30 9.35 -3.32 7.59
CA LEU A 30 8.85 -4.24 6.57
C LEU A 30 7.33 -4.37 6.62
N ILE A 31 6.76 -4.44 7.82
CA ILE A 31 5.31 -4.56 8.01
C ILE A 31 4.63 -3.24 7.63
N LEU A 32 5.29 -2.11 7.88
CA LEU A 32 4.79 -0.79 7.48
C LEU A 32 4.71 -0.68 5.94
N TYR A 33 5.74 -1.12 5.22
CA TYR A 33 5.71 -1.21 3.75
C TYR A 33 4.61 -2.15 3.24
N MET A 34 4.46 -3.34 3.84
CA MET A 34 3.36 -4.26 3.48
C MET A 34 1.97 -3.63 3.71
N GLY A 35 1.82 -2.79 4.74
CA GLY A 35 0.59 -2.02 4.98
C GLY A 35 0.32 -0.99 3.88
N LEU A 36 1.35 -0.25 3.46
CA LEU A 36 1.25 0.72 2.36
C LEU A 36 0.87 0.04 1.04
N GLU A 37 1.50 -1.10 0.72
CA GLU A 37 1.16 -1.90 -0.46
C GLU A 37 -0.30 -2.38 -0.44
N LEU A 38 -0.81 -2.78 0.73
CA LEU A 38 -2.20 -3.18 0.89
C LEU A 38 -3.16 -2.00 0.66
N MET A 39 -2.82 -0.80 1.13
CA MET A 39 -3.60 0.42 0.89
C MET A 39 -3.62 0.81 -0.60
N LEU A 40 -2.50 0.69 -1.30
CA LEU A 40 -2.41 0.94 -2.74
C LEU A 40 -3.25 -0.08 -3.54
N ASN A 41 -3.20 -1.36 -3.17
CA ASN A 41 -4.03 -2.40 -3.79
C ASN A 41 -5.53 -2.19 -3.53
N ALA A 42 -5.90 -1.74 -2.32
CA ALA A 42 -7.28 -1.39 -2.01
C ALA A 42 -7.77 -0.23 -2.90
N SER A 43 -6.94 0.79 -3.10
CA SER A 43 -7.25 1.92 -3.99
C SER A 43 -7.40 1.48 -5.45
N ASN A 44 -6.54 0.56 -5.92
CA ASN A 44 -6.67 -0.04 -7.24
C ASN A 44 -7.98 -0.80 -7.42
N LEU A 45 -8.42 -1.55 -6.41
CA LEU A 45 -9.71 -2.25 -6.46
C LEU A 45 -10.88 -1.28 -6.65
N ALA A 46 -10.89 -0.14 -5.93
CA ALA A 46 -11.91 0.89 -6.12
C ALA A 46 -11.89 1.47 -7.54
N LEU A 47 -10.69 1.78 -8.07
CA LEU A 47 -10.52 2.30 -9.43
C LEU A 47 -11.05 1.34 -10.51
N VAL A 48 -10.73 0.05 -10.40
CA VAL A 48 -11.25 -0.97 -11.32
C VAL A 48 -12.77 -1.12 -11.19
N ALA A 49 -13.31 -1.07 -9.97
CA ALA A 49 -14.75 -1.16 -9.73
C ALA A 49 -15.52 0.00 -10.38
N PHE A 50 -15.04 1.24 -10.20
CA PHE A 50 -15.61 2.42 -10.87
C PHE A 50 -15.45 2.38 -12.39
N SER A 51 -14.28 1.97 -12.87
CA SER A 51 -14.01 1.78 -14.31
C SER A 51 -15.01 0.83 -14.95
N ARG A 52 -15.27 -0.31 -14.31
CA ARG A 52 -16.25 -1.30 -14.78
C ARG A 52 -17.68 -0.78 -14.69
N PHE A 53 -18.05 -0.09 -13.62
CA PHE A 53 -19.40 0.43 -13.43
C PHE A 53 -19.74 1.55 -14.42
N LEU A 54 -18.79 2.45 -14.69
CA LEU A 54 -18.97 3.56 -15.63
C LEU A 54 -18.68 3.19 -17.08
N ASN A 55 -18.24 1.95 -17.36
CA ASN A 55 -17.76 1.49 -18.67
C ASN A 55 -16.66 2.38 -19.27
N LEU A 56 -15.76 2.89 -18.42
CA LEU A 56 -14.64 3.74 -18.81
C LEU A 56 -13.32 3.02 -18.56
N VAL A 57 -12.49 2.87 -19.58
CA VAL A 57 -11.15 2.23 -19.47
C VAL A 57 -10.12 3.04 -18.67
N ASN A 58 -10.38 4.33 -18.41
CA ASN A 58 -9.43 5.23 -17.73
C ASN A 58 -8.98 4.71 -16.35
N GLY A 59 -9.88 4.11 -15.56
CA GLY A 59 -9.52 3.58 -14.25
C GLY A 59 -8.62 2.34 -14.33
N GLN A 60 -8.79 1.50 -15.36
CA GLN A 60 -7.88 0.37 -15.62
C GLN A 60 -6.49 0.86 -16.04
N VAL A 61 -6.41 1.89 -16.88
CA VAL A 61 -5.13 2.49 -17.28
C VAL A 61 -4.39 3.05 -16.06
N MET A 62 -5.10 3.75 -15.17
CA MET A 62 -4.52 4.29 -13.94
C MET A 62 -3.95 3.18 -13.02
N VAL A 63 -4.63 2.04 -12.92
CA VAL A 63 -4.18 0.89 -12.12
C VAL A 63 -2.84 0.34 -12.63
N PHE A 64 -2.63 0.27 -13.94
CA PHE A 64 -1.33 -0.14 -14.50
C PHE A 64 -0.20 0.81 -14.12
N PHE A 65 -0.45 2.12 -14.14
CA PHE A 65 0.54 3.11 -13.66
C PHE A 65 0.82 2.93 -12.17
N ILE A 66 -0.21 2.75 -11.35
CA ILE A 66 -0.03 2.55 -9.90
C ILE A 66 0.79 1.29 -9.62
N ILE A 67 0.51 0.16 -10.28
CA ILE A 67 1.30 -1.08 -10.10
C ILE A 67 2.76 -0.87 -10.52
N THR A 68 3.00 -0.12 -11.60
CA THR A 68 4.36 0.20 -12.07
C THR A 68 5.12 1.05 -11.05
N VAL A 69 4.47 2.09 -10.51
CA VAL A 69 5.04 2.96 -9.49
C VAL A 69 5.28 2.18 -8.19
N ALA A 70 4.33 1.35 -7.76
CA ALA A 70 4.48 0.50 -6.58
C ALA A 70 5.67 -0.47 -6.73
N ALA A 71 5.85 -1.08 -7.91
CA ALA A 71 7.01 -1.93 -8.16
C ALA A 71 8.34 -1.18 -8.03
N ALA A 72 8.41 0.05 -8.53
CA ALA A 72 9.58 0.92 -8.38
C ALA A 72 9.80 1.33 -6.92
N GLU A 73 8.74 1.68 -6.20
CA GLU A 73 8.77 2.03 -4.78
C GLU A 73 9.29 0.88 -3.92
N VAL A 74 8.76 -0.34 -4.09
CA VAL A 74 9.18 -1.53 -3.33
C VAL A 74 10.66 -1.85 -3.57
N ALA A 75 11.14 -1.72 -4.82
CA ALA A 75 12.54 -1.95 -5.12
C ALA A 75 13.46 -0.98 -4.35
N VAL A 76 13.13 0.31 -4.35
CA VAL A 76 13.89 1.35 -3.63
C VAL A 76 13.74 1.18 -2.11
N GLY A 77 12.52 0.96 -1.62
CA GLY A 77 12.21 0.77 -0.21
C GLY A 77 12.97 -0.40 0.40
N LEU A 78 12.94 -1.57 -0.26
CA LEU A 78 13.70 -2.74 0.19
C LEU A 78 15.21 -2.52 0.13
N ALA A 79 15.72 -1.84 -0.91
CA ALA A 79 17.14 -1.52 -1.00
C ALA A 79 17.60 -0.66 0.20
N ILE A 80 16.79 0.34 0.59
CA ILE A 80 17.05 1.18 1.77
C ILE A 80 16.98 0.35 3.05
N ILE A 81 15.95 -0.48 3.22
CA ILE A 81 15.78 -1.32 4.42
C ILE A 81 16.97 -2.28 4.58
N VAL A 82 17.42 -2.92 3.50
CA VAL A 82 18.58 -3.83 3.53
C VAL A 82 19.86 -3.07 3.89
N ALA A 83 20.09 -1.90 3.27
CA ALA A 83 21.25 -1.06 3.58
C ALA A 83 21.26 -0.61 5.04
N LEU A 84 20.08 -0.28 5.58
CA LEU A 84 19.89 0.11 6.97
C LEU A 84 20.10 -1.05 7.93
N TYR A 85 19.52 -2.21 7.63
CA TYR A 85 19.66 -3.41 8.44
C TYR A 85 21.13 -3.85 8.52
N ARG A 86 21.90 -3.72 7.44
CA ARG A 86 23.34 -3.99 7.46
C ARG A 86 24.12 -3.11 8.44
N ARG A 87 23.70 -1.86 8.65
CA ARG A 87 24.37 -0.91 9.56
C ARG A 87 23.88 -0.96 11.00
N ARG A 88 22.58 -1.22 11.20
CA ARG A 88 21.92 -1.09 12.52
C ARG A 88 21.48 -2.43 13.10
N GLN A 89 21.44 -3.51 12.31
CA GLN A 89 20.94 -4.85 12.69
C GLN A 89 19.50 -4.84 13.25
N THR A 90 18.74 -3.78 12.99
CA THR A 90 17.34 -3.60 13.40
C THR A 90 16.55 -2.99 12.24
N ALA A 91 15.29 -3.40 12.13
CA ALA A 91 14.30 -2.84 11.20
C ALA A 91 13.18 -2.09 11.96
N GLN A 92 13.41 -1.75 13.23
CA GLN A 92 12.43 -1.02 14.04
C GLN A 92 12.54 0.48 13.78
N VAL A 93 11.41 1.13 13.50
CA VAL A 93 11.33 2.57 13.20
C VAL A 93 11.82 3.42 14.37
N GLY A 94 11.55 3.00 15.61
CA GLY A 94 11.93 3.76 16.82
C GLY A 94 13.44 3.96 16.97
N ASP A 95 14.23 3.00 16.51
CA ASP A 95 15.70 3.01 16.62
C ASP A 95 16.36 3.92 15.57
N LEU A 96 15.57 4.48 14.65
CA LEU A 96 16.03 5.31 13.53
C LEU A 96 15.93 6.81 13.83
N ALA A 97 15.32 7.18 14.96
CA ALA A 97 15.11 8.56 15.37
C ALA A 97 16.39 9.19 15.96
N SER A 98 17.45 9.29 15.17
CA SER A 98 18.73 9.90 15.58
C SER A 98 18.79 11.41 15.38
N LEU A 99 17.86 11.99 14.60
CA LEU A 99 17.71 13.43 14.43
C LEU A 99 16.69 13.94 15.45
N LYS A 100 17.13 14.13 16.68
CA LYS A 100 16.39 14.88 17.71
C LYS A 100 17.28 16.06 18.10
N PHE A 101 16.73 17.28 18.04
CA PHE A 101 17.35 18.48 18.59
C PHE A 101 17.28 18.44 20.12
#